data_AF-A0AAD7B9A1-F1
#
_entry.id   AF-A0AAD7B9A1-F1
#
_cell.length_a   1.000
_cell.length_b   1.000
_cell.length_c   1.000
_cell.angle_alpha   90.00
_cell.angle_beta   90.00
_cell.angle_gamma   90.00
#
_symmetry.space_group_name_H-M   'P 1'
#
loop_
_entity.id
_entity.type
_entity.pdbx_description
1 polymer ?
#
loop_
_entity_poly.entity_id
_entity_poly.type
_entity_poly.pdbx_seq_one_letter_code
_entity_poly.pdbx_strand_id
1 'polypeptide(L)'
;MGNQLADYQLRGNELKNICAWDFVSRVDRIRKSTDRRRLANRDSDDEEDHDDDENEPEEQDLDLLDDQIVEDNADEDVSFESIFESEAHKRPRVSLLKGHSQEKTHLLRVRSPNDLLVPVPIGPGIPRRDKPEIYPRYCRLMLIFFKPWRHAKDLRDAGQTWEKAFELFIQTCTREVKQKMNNMQILHECRDSRDD
;
A
#
# COMPACT_ATOMS: atom_id res chain seq x y z
N MET A 1 -16.33 4.94 -6.45
CA MET A 1 -15.33 3.90 -6.13
C MET A 1 -13.96 4.46 -6.51
N GLY A 2 -13.02 4.56 -5.58
CA GLY A 2 -11.70 5.14 -5.89
C GLY A 2 -10.85 4.16 -6.71
N ASN A 3 -10.07 4.68 -7.65
CA ASN A 3 -9.24 3.89 -8.55
C ASN A 3 -7.95 3.45 -7.83
N GLN A 4 -7.90 2.21 -7.33
CA GLN A 4 -6.73 1.65 -6.63
C GLN A 4 -5.44 1.70 -7.46
N LEU A 5 -5.55 1.57 -8.78
CA LEU A 5 -4.39 1.72 -9.67
C LEU A 5 -3.89 3.16 -9.66
N ALA A 6 -4.79 4.15 -9.69
CA ALA A 6 -4.39 5.55 -9.58
C ALA A 6 -3.77 5.86 -8.22
N ASP A 7 -4.31 5.31 -7.12
CA ASP A 7 -3.72 5.44 -5.78
C ASP A 7 -2.28 4.90 -5.76
N TYR A 8 -2.05 3.73 -6.37
CA TYR A 8 -0.71 3.15 -6.47
C TYR A 8 0.21 3.99 -7.35
N GLN A 9 -0.20 4.33 -8.58
CA GLN A 9 0.65 5.06 -9.53
C GLN A 9 1.01 6.47 -9.06
N LEU A 10 0.07 7.13 -8.37
CA LEU A 10 0.22 8.50 -7.87
C LEU A 10 0.41 8.55 -6.35
N ARG A 11 0.99 7.48 -5.76
CA ARG A 11 1.44 7.47 -4.37
C ARG A 11 2.60 8.45 -4.14
N GLY A 12 2.67 9.03 -2.94
CA GLY A 12 3.76 9.91 -2.52
C GLY A 12 5.16 9.31 -2.67
N ASN A 13 6.18 10.16 -2.63
CA ASN A 13 7.56 9.77 -2.90
C ASN A 13 8.16 8.89 -1.81
N GLU A 14 7.67 9.04 -0.60
CA GLU A 14 7.91 8.23 0.58
C GLU A 14 7.51 6.77 0.35
N LEU A 15 6.55 6.52 -0.54
CA LEU A 15 6.11 5.17 -0.92
C LEU A 15 6.63 4.74 -2.30
N LYS A 16 7.56 5.48 -2.94
CA LYS A 16 7.98 5.21 -4.33
C LYS A 16 8.51 3.80 -4.56
N ASN A 17 9.17 3.21 -3.56
CA ASN A 17 9.81 1.90 -3.68
C ASN A 17 8.91 0.71 -3.29
N ILE A 18 7.63 0.93 -2.96
CA ILE A 18 6.71 -0.17 -2.67
C ILE A 18 6.22 -0.84 -3.96
N CYS A 19 6.15 -2.17 -3.97
CA CYS A 19 5.53 -2.93 -5.04
C CYS A 19 4.00 -2.92 -4.92
N ALA A 20 3.29 -3.26 -6.00
CA ALA A 20 1.83 -3.24 -6.00
C ALA A 20 1.24 -4.23 -4.99
N TRP A 21 1.87 -5.40 -4.83
CA TRP A 21 1.44 -6.41 -3.86
C TRP A 21 1.48 -5.88 -2.43
N ASP A 22 2.61 -5.31 -2.02
CA ASP A 22 2.78 -4.78 -0.67
C ASP A 22 1.96 -3.50 -0.46
N PHE A 23 1.73 -2.69 -1.50
CA PHE A 23 0.85 -1.51 -1.40
C PHE A 23 -0.57 -1.90 -0.99
N VAL A 24 -1.14 -2.91 -1.64
CA VAL A 24 -2.49 -3.40 -1.29
C VAL A 24 -2.53 -4.02 0.10
N SER A 25 -1.43 -4.66 0.52
CA SER A 25 -1.31 -5.28 1.84
C SER A 25 -1.15 -4.27 2.98
N ARG A 26 -0.36 -3.21 2.75
CA ARG A 26 0.18 -2.33 3.79
C ARG A 26 -0.40 -0.92 3.78
N VAL A 27 -1.13 -0.51 2.74
CA VAL A 27 -1.59 0.87 2.57
C VAL A 27 -3.11 0.92 2.43
N ASP A 28 -3.74 1.81 3.19
CA ASP A 28 -5.14 2.15 3.01
C ASP A 28 -5.32 3.65 2.74
N ARG A 29 -6.33 3.99 1.93
CA ARG A 29 -6.65 5.39 1.63
C ARG A 29 -7.71 5.87 2.60
N ILE A 30 -7.42 6.97 3.29
CA ILE A 30 -8.31 7.59 4.27
C ILE A 30 -8.70 9.01 3.86
N ARG A 31 -9.86 9.50 4.32
CA ARG A 31 -10.28 10.90 4.13
C ARG A 31 -9.61 11.81 5.14
N LYS A 32 -9.12 12.97 4.70
CA LYS A 32 -8.48 13.97 5.58
C LYS A 32 -9.40 14.43 6.71
N SER A 33 -10.67 14.70 6.42
CA SER A 33 -11.64 15.16 7.43
C SER A 33 -11.87 14.12 8.54
N THR A 34 -12.05 12.85 8.16
CA THR A 34 -12.21 11.75 9.12
C THR A 34 -10.96 11.54 9.96
N ASP A 35 -9.79 11.66 9.34
CA ASP A 35 -8.50 11.51 10.03
C ASP A 35 -8.25 12.63 11.05
N ARG A 36 -8.55 13.89 10.69
CA ARG A 36 -8.46 15.02 11.63
C ARG A 36 -9.37 14.84 12.84
N ARG A 37 -10.63 14.44 12.64
CA ARG A 37 -11.57 14.17 13.74
C ARG A 37 -11.04 13.07 14.67
N ARG A 38 -10.44 12.01 14.12
CA ARG A 38 -9.84 10.93 14.93
C ARG A 38 -8.61 11.36 15.71
N LEU A 39 -7.86 12.34 15.23
CA LEU A 39 -6.72 12.90 15.96
C LEU A 39 -7.23 13.81 17.09
N ALA A 40 -8.16 14.73 16.79
CA ALA A 40 -8.76 15.61 17.79
C ALA A 40 -9.40 14.83 18.95
N ASN A 41 -10.13 13.75 18.67
CA ASN A 41 -10.72 12.91 19.71
C ASN A 41 -9.71 12.09 20.52
N ARG A 42 -8.49 11.88 20.01
CA ARG A 42 -7.44 11.14 20.74
C ARG A 42 -6.65 12.07 21.64
N ASP A 43 -6.39 13.28 21.16
CA ASP A 43 -5.71 14.31 21.95
C ASP A 43 -6.60 14.78 23.13
N SER A 44 -7.93 14.62 23.05
CA SER A 44 -8.85 14.83 24.17
C SER A 44 -8.90 13.69 25.19
N ASP A 45 -8.53 12.45 24.81
CA ASP A 45 -8.49 11.31 25.75
C ASP A 45 -7.21 11.32 26.62
N ASP A 46 -6.21 12.13 26.26
CA ASP A 46 -4.96 12.32 27.02
C ASP A 46 -5.06 13.48 28.04
N GLU A 47 -6.18 14.22 28.07
CA GLU A 47 -6.54 15.19 29.12
C GLU A 47 -7.89 14.81 29.75
N GLU A 48 -7.90 13.84 30.70
CA GLU A 48 -8.62 13.93 31.99
C GLU A 48 -8.56 12.62 32.78
N ASP A 49 -7.87 12.68 33.92
CA ASP A 49 -8.13 11.84 35.09
C ASP A 49 -9.09 12.62 36.01
N HIS A 50 -10.41 12.56 35.77
CA HIS A 50 -11.42 12.81 36.80
C HIS A 50 -12.83 12.36 36.40
N ASP A 51 -13.54 11.81 37.39
CA ASP A 51 -14.93 11.36 37.34
C ASP A 51 -15.95 12.48 37.01
N ASP A 52 -17.12 12.02 36.55
CA ASP A 52 -18.43 12.69 36.44
C ASP A 52 -18.68 13.66 35.26
N ASP A 53 -19.43 13.21 34.25
CA ASP A 53 -20.90 13.30 34.22
C ASP A 53 -21.42 13.20 32.76
N GLU A 54 -22.56 12.53 32.60
CA GLU A 54 -23.21 12.25 31.33
C GLU A 54 -23.60 13.54 30.58
N ASN A 55 -23.15 13.70 29.33
CA ASN A 55 -23.94 14.41 28.32
C ASN A 55 -23.56 13.97 26.89
N GLU A 56 -24.57 13.54 26.12
CA GLU A 56 -24.48 13.40 24.66
C GLU A 56 -24.20 14.76 24.02
N PRO A 57 -23.27 14.90 23.06
CA PRO A 57 -23.12 16.16 22.35
C PRO A 57 -24.05 16.23 21.14
N GLU A 58 -24.86 17.28 21.14
CA GLU A 58 -25.67 17.78 20.04
C GLU A 58 -24.84 18.01 18.76
N GLU A 59 -25.47 17.80 17.59
CA GLU A 59 -24.93 18.18 16.29
C GLU A 59 -24.75 19.71 16.23
N GLN A 60 -23.56 20.20 16.58
CA GLN A 60 -23.18 21.58 16.31
C GLN A 60 -22.38 21.64 15.01
N ASP A 61 -22.95 22.38 14.05
CA ASP A 61 -22.33 22.79 12.80
C ASP A 61 -20.92 23.30 13.06
N LEU A 62 -19.92 22.52 12.65
CA LEU A 62 -18.52 22.92 12.67
C LEU A 62 -18.32 23.98 11.59
N ASP A 63 -18.51 25.23 12.02
CA ASP A 63 -18.12 26.42 11.30
C ASP A 63 -16.66 26.34 10.85
N LEU A 64 -16.44 26.96 9.70
CA LEU A 64 -15.18 27.09 8.98
C LEU A 64 -14.08 27.68 9.89
N LEU A 65 -13.38 26.82 10.63
CA LEU A 65 -12.11 27.19 11.26
C LEU A 65 -11.03 27.24 10.18
N ASP A 66 -10.81 28.49 9.78
CA ASP A 66 -9.63 29.13 9.22
C ASP A 66 -8.35 28.27 9.14
N ASP A 67 -7.71 28.36 7.99
CA ASP A 67 -6.50 27.64 7.58
C ASP A 67 -5.32 27.94 8.52
N GLN A 68 -5.23 27.24 9.66
CA GLN A 68 -3.94 26.93 10.27
C GLN A 68 -3.46 25.62 9.67
N ILE A 69 -2.73 25.76 8.57
CA ILE A 69 -1.83 24.73 8.08
C ILE A 69 -0.84 24.47 9.21
N VAL A 70 -1.07 23.40 9.98
CA VAL A 70 0.00 22.79 10.76
C VAL A 70 0.96 22.27 9.70
N GLU A 71 1.98 23.07 9.38
CA GLU A 71 3.16 22.61 8.67
C GLU A 71 3.85 21.64 9.63
N ASP A 72 3.34 20.40 9.67
CA ASP A 72 4.02 19.27 10.28
C ASP A 72 5.39 19.20 9.61
N ASN A 73 6.40 19.59 10.39
CA ASN A 73 7.83 19.65 10.07
C ASN A 73 8.23 18.66 8.96
N ALA A 74 8.16 19.13 7.73
CA ALA A 74 8.81 18.48 6.60
C ALA A 74 10.28 18.86 6.72
N ASP A 75 11.12 17.97 7.25
CA ASP A 75 12.58 17.88 6.95
C ASP A 75 13.32 16.83 7.82
N GLU A 76 12.64 15.80 8.33
CA GLU A 76 13.34 14.54 8.64
C GLU A 76 13.15 13.59 7.45
N ASP A 77 14.27 13.18 6.85
CA ASP A 77 14.34 12.24 5.73
C ASP A 77 13.93 10.85 6.24
N VAL A 78 12.62 10.65 6.45
CA VAL A 78 12.08 9.41 7.02
C VAL A 78 12.38 8.27 6.05
N SER A 79 13.24 7.34 6.48
CA SER A 79 13.68 6.24 5.62
C SER A 79 12.47 5.40 5.19
N PHE A 80 12.45 4.96 3.93
CA PHE A 80 11.39 4.11 3.37
C PHE A 80 11.08 2.91 4.27
N GLU A 81 12.11 2.31 4.88
CA GLU A 81 11.95 1.14 5.75
C GLU A 81 11.29 1.52 7.09
N SER A 82 11.71 2.65 7.67
CA SER A 82 11.18 3.13 8.96
C SER A 82 9.67 3.40 8.93
N ILE A 83 9.14 3.76 7.76
CA ILE A 83 7.70 3.99 7.54
C ILE A 83 6.89 2.69 7.70
N PHE A 84 7.44 1.54 7.30
CA PHE A 84 6.71 0.27 7.36
C PHE A 84 6.95 -0.50 8.66
N GLU A 85 8.05 -0.24 9.35
CA GLU A 85 8.43 -0.94 10.58
C GLU A 85 7.88 -0.29 11.84
N SER A 86 7.42 0.97 11.78
CA SER A 86 6.87 1.65 12.95
C SER A 86 5.74 0.85 13.60
N GLU A 87 5.87 0.57 14.90
CA GLU A 87 4.82 -0.04 15.74
C GLU A 87 3.94 1.01 16.44
N ALA A 88 4.21 2.30 16.22
CA ALA A 88 3.48 3.38 16.89
C ALA A 88 1.98 3.35 16.55
N HIS A 89 1.17 3.74 17.53
CA HIS A 89 -0.28 3.90 17.35
C HIS A 89 -0.62 5.00 16.32
N LYS A 90 0.16 6.09 16.29
CA LYS A 90 0.07 7.11 15.23
C LYS A 90 0.73 6.55 13.97
N ARG A 91 -0.09 6.20 12.99
CA ARG A 91 0.38 5.61 11.73
C ARG A 91 0.96 6.66 10.78
N PRO A 92 2.04 6.34 10.04
CA PRO A 92 2.55 7.21 8.99
C PRO A 92 1.49 7.51 7.93
N ARG A 93 1.45 8.77 7.48
CA ARG A 93 0.52 9.28 6.47
C ARG A 93 1.33 9.93 5.36
N VAL A 94 0.95 9.64 4.13
CA VAL A 94 1.62 10.09 2.93
C VAL A 94 0.60 10.73 2.00
N SER A 95 0.94 11.90 1.48
CA SER A 95 0.08 12.59 0.52
C SER A 95 0.09 11.88 -0.84
N LEU A 96 -1.05 11.92 -1.52
CA LEU A 96 -1.12 11.56 -2.93
C LEU A 96 -0.44 12.64 -3.77
N LEU A 97 0.14 12.25 -4.91
CA LEU A 97 0.81 13.19 -5.81
C LEU A 97 -0.18 14.05 -6.60
N LYS A 98 0.35 15.17 -7.10
CA LYS A 98 -0.34 16.05 -8.03
C LYS A 98 -0.91 15.30 -9.22
N GLY A 99 -2.16 15.60 -9.55
CA GLY A 99 -2.90 14.96 -10.64
C GLY A 99 -3.74 13.77 -10.21
N HIS A 100 -3.66 13.35 -8.94
CA HIS A 100 -4.62 12.39 -8.40
C HIS A 100 -5.96 13.07 -8.13
N SER A 101 -7.07 12.49 -8.60
CA SER A 101 -8.43 13.05 -8.44
C SER A 101 -8.83 13.33 -6.99
N GLN A 102 -8.19 12.66 -6.03
CA GLN A 102 -8.47 12.76 -4.59
C GLN A 102 -7.32 13.36 -3.77
N GLU A 103 -6.31 13.94 -4.41
CA GLU A 103 -5.14 14.56 -3.77
C GLU A 103 -5.51 15.49 -2.60
N LYS A 104 -6.52 16.35 -2.80
CA LYS A 104 -6.92 17.34 -1.79
C LYS A 104 -7.72 16.74 -0.64
N THR A 105 -8.40 15.61 -0.85
CA THR A 105 -9.40 15.08 0.09
C THR A 105 -8.95 13.83 0.83
N HIS A 106 -7.94 13.11 0.33
CA HIS A 106 -7.49 11.84 0.88
C HIS A 106 -5.98 11.81 1.14
N LEU A 107 -5.58 10.89 2.01
CA LEU A 107 -4.20 10.52 2.32
C LEU A 107 -4.04 9.01 2.19
N LEU A 108 -2.80 8.57 2.01
CA LEU A 108 -2.41 7.17 2.14
C LEU A 108 -1.88 6.95 3.55
N ARG A 109 -2.44 5.98 4.26
CA ARG A 109 -2.01 5.60 5.60
C ARG A 109 -1.34 4.24 5.55
N VAL A 110 -0.22 4.10 6.27
CA VAL A 110 0.51 2.84 6.38
C VAL A 110 -0.02 2.04 7.56
N ARG A 111 -0.46 0.81 7.30
CA ARG A 111 -0.98 -0.12 8.30
C ARG A 111 0.10 -0.51 9.31
N SER A 112 -0.34 -0.99 10.47
CA SER A 112 0.56 -1.63 11.44
C SER A 112 1.14 -2.91 10.85
N PRO A 113 2.41 -3.25 11.13
CA PRO A 113 2.96 -4.58 10.83
C PRO A 113 2.11 -5.74 11.37
N ASN A 114 1.32 -5.49 12.42
CA ASN A 114 0.43 -6.49 13.04
C ASN A 114 -0.98 -6.56 12.41
N ASP A 115 -1.29 -5.70 11.44
CA ASP A 115 -2.60 -5.62 10.75
C ASP A 115 -2.43 -5.63 9.22
N LEU A 116 -1.53 -6.47 8.71
CA LEU A 116 -1.30 -6.61 7.28
C LEU A 116 -2.40 -7.44 6.63
N LEU A 117 -2.85 -6.99 5.46
CA LEU A 117 -3.81 -7.73 4.66
C LEU A 117 -3.11 -8.66 3.68
N VAL A 118 -3.71 -9.81 3.38
CA VAL A 118 -3.24 -10.70 2.31
C VAL A 118 -3.99 -10.35 1.03
N PRO A 119 -3.32 -9.84 -0.03
CA PRO A 119 -3.98 -9.56 -1.28
C PRO A 119 -4.57 -10.84 -1.90
N VAL A 120 -5.82 -10.76 -2.35
CA VAL A 120 -6.51 -11.84 -3.06
C VAL A 120 -6.75 -11.39 -4.50
N PRO A 121 -5.94 -11.83 -5.48
CA PRO A 121 -6.15 -11.49 -6.87
C PRO A 121 -7.47 -12.06 -7.39
N ILE A 122 -8.31 -11.20 -7.97
CA ILE A 122 -9.58 -11.59 -8.59
C ILE A 122 -9.39 -11.68 -10.10
N GLY A 123 -9.78 -12.81 -10.69
CA GLY A 123 -9.71 -13.03 -12.14
C GLY A 123 -9.20 -14.42 -12.50
N PRO A 124 -8.66 -14.61 -13.72
CA PRO A 124 -8.01 -15.85 -14.11
C PRO A 124 -6.93 -16.23 -13.12
N GLY A 125 -6.77 -17.54 -12.87
CA GLY A 125 -5.74 -18.04 -11.96
C GLY A 125 -4.35 -17.51 -12.30
N ILE A 126 -3.53 -17.32 -11.25
CA ILE A 126 -2.12 -16.98 -11.40
C ILE A 126 -1.47 -18.05 -12.31
N PRO A 127 -0.73 -17.66 -13.36
CA PRO A 127 -0.05 -18.61 -14.22
C PRO A 127 1.07 -19.33 -13.46
N ARG A 128 1.31 -20.59 -13.80
CA ARG A 128 2.40 -21.40 -13.23
C ARG A 128 3.70 -21.11 -13.96
N ARG A 129 4.84 -21.36 -13.31
CA ARG A 129 6.17 -21.16 -13.92
C ARG A 129 6.75 -22.40 -14.60
N ASP A 130 6.20 -23.57 -14.34
CA ASP A 130 6.66 -24.89 -14.83
C ASP A 130 6.19 -25.22 -16.27
N LYS A 131 5.44 -24.31 -16.90
CA LYS A 131 4.86 -24.47 -18.23
C LYS A 131 5.43 -23.43 -19.21
N PRO A 132 6.30 -23.81 -20.17
CA PRO A 132 6.97 -22.88 -21.08
C PRO A 132 6.01 -21.96 -21.84
N GLU A 133 4.85 -22.45 -22.24
CA GLU A 133 3.85 -21.73 -23.03
C GLU A 133 3.19 -20.56 -22.26
N ILE A 134 3.11 -20.65 -20.93
CA ILE A 134 2.55 -19.58 -20.07
C ILE A 134 3.61 -18.85 -19.26
N TYR A 135 4.87 -19.29 -19.28
CA TYR A 135 5.97 -18.68 -18.54
C TYR A 135 6.15 -17.17 -18.83
N PRO A 136 6.04 -16.67 -20.08
CA PRO A 136 6.11 -15.22 -20.34
C PRO A 136 5.01 -14.43 -19.63
N ARG A 137 3.81 -15.02 -19.50
CA ARG A 137 2.68 -14.43 -18.76
C ARG A 137 2.94 -14.44 -17.25
N TYR A 138 3.54 -15.50 -16.73
CA TYR A 138 4.02 -15.55 -15.35
C TYR A 138 5.03 -14.45 -15.05
N CYS A 139 6.09 -14.34 -15.87
CA CYS A 139 7.12 -13.30 -15.72
C CYS A 139 6.51 -11.89 -15.69
N ARG A 140 5.62 -11.60 -16.65
CA ARG A 140 4.91 -10.31 -16.70
C ARG A 140 4.11 -10.05 -15.43
N LEU A 141 3.35 -11.03 -14.94
CA LEU A 141 2.50 -10.85 -13.77
C LEU A 141 3.32 -10.66 -12.49
N MET A 142 4.40 -11.43 -12.31
CA MET A 142 5.28 -11.29 -11.15
C MET A 142 5.98 -9.94 -11.11
N LEU A 143 6.38 -9.39 -12.28
CA LEU A 143 6.90 -8.03 -12.36
C LEU A 143 5.85 -6.99 -11.96
N ILE A 144 4.60 -7.13 -12.43
CA ILE A 144 3.51 -6.21 -12.06
C ILE A 144 3.25 -6.23 -10.55
N PHE A 145 3.29 -7.40 -9.92
CA PHE A 145 3.02 -7.52 -8.49
C PHE A 145 4.19 -7.06 -7.62
N PHE A 146 5.41 -7.45 -7.97
CA PHE A 146 6.54 -7.40 -7.04
C PHE A 146 7.66 -6.42 -7.40
N LYS A 147 7.73 -5.94 -8.65
CA LYS A 147 8.63 -4.84 -8.98
C LYS A 147 7.96 -3.52 -8.59
N PRO A 148 8.64 -2.55 -7.97
CA PRO A 148 8.07 -1.21 -7.81
C PRO A 148 7.95 -0.51 -9.17
N TRP A 149 6.78 0.05 -9.47
CA TRP A 149 6.55 0.80 -10.72
C TRP A 149 5.54 1.94 -10.55
N ARG A 150 5.55 2.89 -11.48
CA ARG A 150 4.48 3.88 -11.70
C ARG A 150 3.96 3.82 -13.13
N HIS A 151 4.80 3.42 -14.08
CA HIS A 151 4.48 3.28 -15.48
C HIS A 151 4.88 1.90 -16.01
N ALA A 152 4.24 1.46 -17.11
CA ALA A 152 4.53 0.18 -17.73
C ALA A 152 6.01 0.05 -18.18
N LYS A 153 6.64 1.16 -18.54
CA LYS A 153 8.07 1.23 -18.90
C LYS A 153 9.01 0.91 -17.73
N ASP A 154 8.55 1.03 -16.49
CA ASP A 154 9.38 0.71 -15.32
C ASP A 154 9.49 -0.82 -15.14
N LEU A 155 8.59 -1.59 -15.76
CA LEU A 155 8.57 -3.05 -15.64
C LEU A 155 9.65 -3.72 -16.48
N ARG A 156 9.91 -3.20 -17.69
CA ARG A 156 10.90 -3.73 -18.64
C ARG A 156 11.37 -2.66 -19.62
N ASP A 157 12.56 -2.86 -20.17
CA ASP A 157 13.11 -1.99 -21.22
C ASP A 157 12.40 -2.19 -22.56
N ALA A 158 12.53 -1.20 -23.44
CA ALA A 158 12.00 -1.29 -24.80
C ALA A 158 12.67 -2.47 -25.56
N GLY A 159 11.86 -3.33 -26.17
CA GLY A 159 12.32 -4.52 -26.89
C GLY A 159 12.74 -5.70 -26.00
N GLN A 160 12.81 -5.52 -24.68
CA GLN A 160 13.14 -6.61 -23.74
C GLN A 160 11.98 -7.61 -23.61
N THR A 161 12.28 -8.90 -23.59
CA THR A 161 11.27 -9.93 -23.29
C THR A 161 10.88 -9.89 -21.81
N TRP A 162 9.70 -10.40 -21.46
CA TRP A 162 9.23 -10.42 -20.07
C TRP A 162 10.08 -11.34 -19.21
N GLU A 163 10.50 -12.45 -19.79
CA GLU A 163 11.38 -13.46 -19.24
C GLU A 163 12.72 -12.84 -18.88
N LYS A 164 13.33 -12.06 -19.80
CA LYS A 164 14.61 -11.43 -19.52
C LYS A 164 14.52 -10.35 -18.44
N ALA A 165 13.46 -9.55 -18.46
CA ALA A 165 13.20 -8.56 -17.42
C ALA A 165 13.02 -9.23 -16.04
N PHE A 166 12.31 -10.36 -16.00
CA PHE A 166 12.06 -11.13 -14.79
C PHE A 166 13.34 -11.80 -14.26
N GLU A 167 14.18 -12.35 -15.13
CA GLU A 167 15.50 -12.90 -14.76
C GLU A 167 16.40 -11.86 -14.09
N LEU A 168 16.38 -10.61 -14.54
CA LEU A 168 17.14 -9.54 -13.89
C LEU A 168 16.52 -9.19 -12.53
N PHE A 169 15.20 -9.07 -12.48
CA PHE A 169 14.48 -8.74 -11.25
C PHE A 169 14.68 -9.80 -10.15
N ILE A 170 14.62 -11.09 -10.49
CA ILE A 170 14.77 -12.18 -9.49
C ILE A 170 16.17 -12.21 -8.89
N GLN A 171 17.19 -11.68 -9.57
CA GLN A 171 18.54 -11.58 -9.02
C GLN A 171 18.63 -10.51 -7.93
N THR A 172 17.85 -9.43 -8.06
CA THR A 172 17.94 -8.26 -7.17
C THR A 172 16.85 -8.21 -6.10
N CYS A 173 15.74 -8.94 -6.25
CA CYS A 173 14.63 -8.86 -5.31
C CYS A 173 14.90 -9.57 -3.98
N THR A 174 14.15 -9.18 -2.95
CA THR A 174 14.33 -9.68 -1.58
C THR A 174 13.95 -11.16 -1.46
N ARG A 175 14.47 -11.82 -0.41
CA ARG A 175 14.11 -13.22 -0.10
C ARG A 175 12.61 -13.38 0.15
N GLU A 176 11.98 -12.41 0.79
CA GLU A 176 10.54 -12.42 1.06
C GLU A 176 9.72 -12.44 -0.25
N VAL A 177 10.07 -11.59 -1.21
CA VAL A 177 9.43 -11.55 -2.53
C VAL A 177 9.58 -12.90 -3.25
N LYS A 178 10.77 -13.50 -3.22
CA LYS A 178 11.01 -14.85 -3.76
C LYS A 178 10.13 -15.90 -3.08
N GLN A 179 9.99 -15.83 -1.76
CA GLN A 179 9.14 -16.75 -1.00
C GLN A 179 7.67 -16.62 -1.39
N LYS A 180 7.15 -15.38 -1.54
CA LYS A 180 5.78 -15.13 -2.01
C LYS A 180 5.53 -15.79 -3.37
N MET A 181 6.45 -15.61 -4.32
CA MET A 181 6.37 -16.24 -5.65
C MET A 181 6.46 -17.77 -5.59
N ASN A 182 7.31 -18.33 -4.73
CA ASN A 182 7.39 -19.77 -4.52
C ASN A 182 6.10 -20.33 -3.94
N ASN A 183 5.50 -19.65 -2.95
CA ASN A 183 4.24 -20.07 -2.35
C ASN A 183 3.11 -20.09 -3.40
N MET A 184 3.08 -19.13 -4.32
CA MET A 184 2.12 -19.14 -5.44
C MET A 184 2.29 -20.37 -6.32
N GLN A 185 3.53 -20.82 -6.59
CA GLN A 185 3.78 -22.04 -7.35
C GLN A 185 3.37 -23.30 -6.56
N ILE A 186 3.68 -23.38 -5.27
CA ILE A 186 3.32 -24.51 -4.39
C ILE A 186 1.81 -24.74 -4.39
N LEU A 187 0.98 -23.68 -4.40
CA LEU A 187 -0.47 -23.82 -4.48
C LEU A 187 -0.93 -24.59 -5.73
N HIS A 188 -0.21 -24.45 -6.84
CA HIS A 188 -0.49 -25.20 -8.05
C HIS A 188 -0.04 -26.66 -7.97
N GLU A 189 1.10 -26.91 -7.31
CA GLU A 189 1.63 -28.27 -7.10
C GLU A 189 0.71 -29.07 -6.16
N CYS A 190 0.27 -28.47 -5.06
CA CYS A 190 -0.66 -29.11 -4.12
C CYS A 190 -2.01 -29.43 -4.75
N ARG A 191 -2.50 -28.56 -5.66
CA ARG A 191 -3.77 -28.81 -6.36
C ARG A 191 -3.64 -30.01 -7.29
N ASP A 192 -2.56 -30.08 -8.06
CA ASP A 192 -2.32 -31.21 -8.97
C ASP A 192 -2.20 -32.53 -8.18
N SER A 193 -1.41 -32.55 -7.09
CA SER A 193 -1.23 -33.75 -6.25
C SER A 193 -2.51 -34.25 -5.57
N ARG A 194 -3.55 -33.41 -5.45
CA ARG A 194 -4.85 -33.82 -4.91
C ARG A 194 -5.76 -34.42 -5.99
N ASP A 195 -5.61 -33.93 -7.21
CA ASP A 195 -6.46 -34.33 -8.34
C ASP A 195 -5.88 -35.58 -9.06
N ASP A 196 -4.65 -36.00 -8.70
CA ASP A 196 -4.01 -37.30 -9.01
C ASP A 196 -4.43 -38.42 -8.03
#